data_AF-A0A971L6X5-F1
#
_entry.id   AF-A0A971L6X5-F1
#
_cell.length_a   1.000
_cell.length_b   1.000
_cell.length_c   1.000
_cell.angle_alpha   90.00
_cell.angle_beta   90.00
_cell.angle_gamma   90.00
#
_symmetry.space_group_name_H-M   'P 1'
#
loop_
_entity.id
_entity.type
_entity.pdbx_description
1 polymer ?
#
loop_
_entity_poly.entity_id
_entity_poly.type
_entity_poly.pdbx_seq_one_letter_code
_entity_poly.pdbx_strand_id
1 'polypeptide(L)'
;MKLLASLLQKLLGRLQQVADDPPYNLVLYTAPLRQKESFQHWHLEILPRLTIMAGFEWGTGMYINPTPPELAASYLTEKQFI
;
A
#
# COMPACT_ATOMS: atom_id res chain seq x y z
N MET A 1 11.35 -17.17 3.34
CA MET A 1 11.68 -15.74 3.28
C MET A 1 11.97 -15.19 1.87
N LYS A 2 12.65 -15.91 0.97
CA LYS A 2 12.99 -15.41 -0.38
C LYS A 2 11.78 -14.95 -1.21
N LEU A 3 10.65 -15.67 -1.15
CA LEU A 3 9.44 -15.33 -1.91
C LEU A 3 8.87 -13.95 -1.56
N LEU A 4 8.75 -13.63 -0.26
CA LEU A 4 8.24 -12.32 0.19
C LEU A 4 9.18 -11.20 -0.26
N ALA A 5 10.50 -11.38 -0.09
CA ALA A 5 11.48 -10.39 -0.53
C ALA A 5 11.42 -10.15 -2.04
N SER A 6 11.33 -11.21 -2.85
CA SER A 6 11.16 -11.09 -4.30
C SER A 6 9.84 -10.42 -4.70
N LEU A 7 8.75 -10.72 -4.00
CA LEU A 7 7.45 -10.08 -4.25
C LEU A 7 7.50 -8.59 -3.93
N LEU A 8 8.04 -8.21 -2.77
CA LEU A 8 8.19 -6.80 -2.38
C LEU A 8 9.07 -6.04 -3.37
N GLN A 9 10.22 -6.60 -3.78
CA GLN A 9 11.08 -5.98 -4.79
C GLN A 9 10.33 -5.74 -6.12
N LYS A 10 9.52 -6.72 -6.57
CA LYS A 10 8.71 -6.56 -7.77
C LYS A 10 7.65 -5.46 -7.61
N LEU A 11 6.91 -5.45 -6.50
CA LEU A 11 5.87 -4.45 -6.24
C LEU A 11 6.45 -3.04 -6.15
N LEU A 12 7.57 -2.86 -5.44
CA LEU A 12 8.23 -1.56 -5.31
C LEU A 12 8.81 -1.09 -6.65
N GLY A 13 9.40 -1.98 -7.45
CA GLY A 13 9.86 -1.63 -8.80
C GLY A 13 8.71 -1.23 -9.74
N ARG A 14 7.53 -1.86 -9.61
CA ARG A 14 6.33 -1.44 -10.36
C ARG A 14 5.82 -0.09 -9.88
N LEU A 15 5.74 0.11 -8.58
CA LEU A 15 5.34 1.38 -7.97
C LEU A 15 6.23 2.54 -8.47
N GLN A 16 7.55 2.32 -8.51
CA GLN A 16 8.51 3.28 -9.05
C GLN A 16 8.20 3.67 -10.49
N GLN A 17 7.84 2.71 -11.35
CA GLN A 17 7.55 2.96 -12.77
C GLN A 17 6.22 3.68 -12.99
N VAL A 18 5.17 3.33 -12.23
CA VAL A 18 3.81 3.84 -12.50
C VAL A 18 3.50 5.15 -11.77
N ALA A 19 4.26 5.48 -10.73
CA ALA A 19 3.99 6.63 -9.86
C ALA A 19 5.19 7.59 -9.72
N ASP A 20 6.16 7.52 -10.64
CA ASP A 20 7.33 8.42 -10.71
C ASP A 20 8.20 8.40 -9.44
N ASP A 21 8.59 7.19 -9.03
CA ASP A 21 9.47 6.95 -7.87
C ASP A 21 9.09 7.70 -6.58
N PRO A 22 7.85 7.54 -6.08
CA PRO A 22 7.38 8.33 -4.96
C PRO A 22 8.01 7.82 -3.64
N PRO A 23 8.25 8.71 -2.66
CA PRO A 23 8.56 8.25 -1.31
C PRO A 23 7.38 7.45 -0.75
N TYR A 24 7.66 6.36 -0.02
CA TYR A 24 6.64 5.48 0.55
C TYR A 24 6.94 5.10 2.00
N ASN A 25 5.90 4.69 2.73
CA ASN A 25 6.02 4.02 4.02
C ASN A 25 5.70 2.52 3.85
N LEU A 26 6.41 1.66 4.58
CA LEU A 26 6.10 0.22 4.68
C LEU A 26 5.70 -0.11 6.11
N VAL A 27 4.49 -0.63 6.32
CA VAL A 27 3.93 -0.89 7.65
C VAL A 27 3.59 -2.37 7.79
N LEU A 28 4.03 -3.00 8.89
CA LEU A 28 3.65 -4.35 9.26
C LEU A 28 2.50 -4.31 10.26
N TYR A 29 1.36 -4.86 9.85
CA TYR A 29 0.24 -5.13 10.75
C TYR A 29 0.33 -6.57 11.23
N THR A 30 0.42 -6.74 12.53
CA THR A 30 0.52 -8.06 13.17
C THR A 30 -0.19 -8.03 14.53
N ALA A 31 -0.41 -9.21 15.11
CA ALA A 31 -1.14 -9.35 16.35
C ALA A 31 -0.44 -8.58 17.50
N PRO A 32 -1.22 -8.00 18.44
CA PRO A 32 -0.66 -7.41 19.65
C PRO A 32 0.16 -8.42 20.45
N LEU A 33 1.30 -7.98 20.99
CA LEU A 33 2.30 -8.86 21.64
C LEU A 33 1.76 -9.74 22.79
N ARG A 34 0.65 -9.37 23.42
CA ARG A 34 0.12 -10.03 24.64
C ARG A 34 -1.29 -10.59 24.48
N GLN A 35 -1.82 -10.70 23.26
CA GLN A 35 -3.10 -11.37 22.99
C GLN A 35 -2.85 -12.74 22.34
N LYS A 36 -3.19 -13.82 23.07
CA LYS A 36 -3.03 -15.20 22.61
C LYS A 36 -4.06 -15.62 21.55
N GLU A 37 -5.25 -15.03 21.60
CA GLU A 37 -6.34 -15.30 20.65
C GLU A 37 -6.64 -14.02 19.89
N SER A 38 -5.92 -13.81 18.79
CA SER A 38 -6.23 -12.74 17.85
C SER A 38 -6.65 -13.35 16.52
N PHE A 39 -7.82 -12.95 16.03
CA PHE A 39 -8.32 -13.29 14.70
C PHE A 39 -7.64 -12.48 13.58
N GLN A 40 -6.53 -11.78 13.86
CA GLN A 40 -5.82 -10.99 12.86
C GLN A 40 -4.89 -11.84 11.99
N HIS A 41 -5.04 -11.65 10.68
CA HIS A 41 -4.08 -12.09 9.69
C HIS A 41 -3.05 -10.98 9.48
N TRP A 42 -1.79 -11.30 9.73
CA TRP A 42 -0.69 -10.37 9.49
C TRP A 42 -0.62 -10.00 8.00
N HIS A 43 -0.28 -8.75 7.71
CA HIS A 43 -0.07 -8.27 6.35
C HIS A 43 0.85 -7.05 6.35
N LEU A 44 1.31 -6.68 5.16
CA LEU A 44 2.11 -5.48 4.93
C LEU A 44 1.31 -4.47 4.11
N GLU A 45 1.39 -3.20 4.47
CA GLU A 45 0.88 -2.10 3.67
C GLU A 45 2.03 -1.26 3.10
N ILE A 46 1.93 -0.94 1.81
CA ILE A 46 2.82 -0.01 1.12
C ILE A 46 2.00 1.26 0.85
N LEU A 47 2.42 2.38 1.44
CA LEU A 47 1.71 3.65 1.38
C LEU A 47 2.56 4.69 0.62
N PRO A 48 2.41 4.80 -0.72
CA PRO A 48 3.08 5.85 -1.49
C PRO A 48 2.53 7.23 -1.13
N ARG A 49 3.41 8.21 -0.96
CA ARG A 49 3.03 9.60 -0.64
C ARG A 49 2.81 10.38 -1.94
N LEU A 50 1.62 10.26 -2.51
CA LEU A 50 1.25 10.91 -3.77
C LEU A 50 0.60 12.29 -3.58
N THR A 51 0.00 12.52 -2.41
CA THR A 51 -0.70 13.77 -2.07
C THR A 51 -0.40 14.15 -0.62
N ILE A 52 -0.74 15.40 -0.26
CA ILE A 52 -0.72 15.88 1.11
C ILE A 52 -2.13 15.84 1.70
N MET A 53 -2.25 15.48 2.98
CA MET A 53 -3.51 15.60 3.72
C MET A 53 -3.87 17.08 3.91
N ALA A 54 -5.13 17.43 3.68
CA ALA A 54 -5.65 18.77 3.85
C ALA A 54 -6.54 18.87 5.11
N GLY A 55 -7.18 20.03 5.29
CA GLY A 55 -7.99 20.31 6.48
C GLY A 55 -9.17 19.35 6.67
N PHE A 56 -9.71 18.79 5.59
CA PHE A 56 -10.80 17.81 5.67
C PHE A 56 -10.33 16.50 6.33
N GLU A 57 -9.22 15.93 5.86
CA GLU A 57 -8.68 14.68 6.40
C GLU A 57 -8.23 14.86 7.86
N TRP A 58 -7.58 15.99 8.17
CA TRP A 58 -7.21 16.32 9.55
C TRP A 58 -8.43 16.52 10.47
N GLY A 59 -9.48 17.18 9.97
CA GLY A 59 -10.66 17.51 10.76
C GLY A 59 -11.61 16.33 11.00
N THR A 60 -11.63 15.36 10.08
CA THR A 60 -12.61 14.26 10.12
C THR A 60 -12.00 12.88 10.37
N GLY A 61 -10.70 12.71 10.11
CA GLY A 61 -10.06 11.39 10.11
C GLY A 61 -10.47 10.50 8.92
N MET A 62 -11.24 11.02 7.97
CA MET A 62 -11.59 10.31 6.73
C MET A 62 -10.57 10.63 5.63
N TYR A 63 -10.32 9.66 4.76
CA TYR A 63 -9.41 9.81 3.63
C TYR A 63 -10.17 9.82 2.32
N ILE A 64 -9.77 10.70 1.41
CA ILE A 64 -10.28 10.72 0.03
C ILE A 64 -9.27 9.98 -0.83
N ASN A 65 -9.69 8.86 -1.43
CA ASN A 65 -8.88 8.15 -2.41
C ASN A 65 -9.33 8.52 -3.83
N PRO A 66 -8.54 9.32 -4.59
CA PRO A 66 -8.90 9.72 -5.95
C PRO A 66 -8.76 8.58 -6.96
N THR A 67 -8.06 7.50 -6.63
CA THR A 67 -7.80 6.37 -7.52
C THR A 67 -8.49 5.11 -7.00
N PRO A 68 -9.53 4.62 -7.70
CA PRO A 68 -10.18 3.37 -7.33
C PRO A 68 -9.19 2.20 -7.30
N PRO A 69 -9.35 1.23 -6.39
CA PRO A 69 -8.44 0.11 -6.25
C PRO A 69 -8.37 -0.77 -7.50
N GLU A 70 -9.45 -0.86 -8.29
CA GLU A 70 -9.50 -1.59 -9.56
C GLU A 70 -8.53 -0.97 -10.57
N LEU A 71 -8.52 0.36 -10.63
CA LEU A 71 -7.64 1.11 -11.50
C LEU A 71 -6.18 0.99 -11.03
N ALA A 72 -5.92 1.18 -9.73
CA ALA A 72 -4.59 1.00 -9.14
C ALA A 72 -4.01 -0.41 -9.38
N ALA A 73 -4.83 -1.44 -9.22
CA ALA A 73 -4.44 -2.82 -9.49
C ALA A 73 -4.05 -3.03 -10.95
N SER A 74 -4.80 -2.43 -11.89
CA SER A 74 -4.46 -2.52 -13.31
C SER A 74 -3.08 -1.95 -13.64
N TYR A 75 -2.71 -0.81 -13.05
CA TYR A 75 -1.38 -0.21 -13.22
C TYR A 75 -0.26 -1.04 -12.59
N LEU A 76 -0.48 -1.65 -11.42
CA LEU A 76 0.54 -2.43 -10.72
C LEU A 76 0.71 -3.85 -11.29
N THR A 77 -0.18 -4.29 -12.17
CA THR A 77 -0.15 -5.62 -12.81
C THR A 77 0.34 -5.52 -14.25
N GLU A 78 0.85 -6.63 -14.83
CA GLU A 78 1.31 -6.69 -16.23
C GLU A 78 0.22 -6.51 -17.29
N LYS A 79 -1.05 -6.42 -16.90
CA LYS A 79 -2.17 -6.27 -17.85
C LYS A 79 -2.25 -4.81 -18.33
N GLN A 80 -1.41 -4.49 -19.30
CA GLN A 80 -1.58 -3.32 -20.15
C GLN A 80 -2.89 -3.52 -20.94
N PHE A 81 -3.91 -2.69 -20.67
CA PHE A 81 -5.08 -2.61 -21.53
C PHE A 81 -4.60 -2.03 -22.87
N ILE A 82 -4.50 -2.91 -23.86
CA ILE A 82 -4.36 -2.56 -25.29
C ILE A 82 -5.77 -2.25 -25.80
#